data_AF-A0A2V6YY31-F1
#
_entry.id   AF-A0A2V6YY31-F1
#
_cell.length_a   1.000
_cell.length_b   1.000
_cell.length_c   1.000
_cell.angle_alpha   90.00
_cell.angle_beta   90.00
_cell.angle_gamma   90.00
#
_symmetry.space_group_name_H-M   'P 1'
#
loop_
_entity.id
_entity.type
_entity.pdbx_description
1 polymer ?
#
loop_
_entity_poly.entity_id
_entity_poly.type
_entity_poly.pdbx_seq_one_letter_code
_entity_poly.pdbx_strand_id
1 'polypeptide(L)'
;MDAVAGRAVGLLVLVWMAVRVLGQGLTLGPGWIVAFLHGVNLVFHEAGHLIFGFFGQFVAVLGGSLNQVLVPAICVVAFLRTRQPASAAVALFWTGQSLTDVAVYAADGRAMALPLLAEGLIHDWNYLLGHMGLLGHAEAVGRLMFGAGALLMLGALAFLALDLLRAWAAATAESAS
;
A
#
# COMPACT_ATOMS: atom_id res chain seq x y z
N MET A 1 -24.36 -15.21 10.58
CA MET A 1 -23.84 -14.24 11.58
C MET A 1 -22.33 -14.04 11.47
N ASP A 2 -21.54 -15.10 11.33
CA ASP A 2 -20.05 -15.02 11.33
C ASP A 2 -19.46 -14.17 10.20
N ALA A 3 -20.03 -14.27 8.99
CA ALA A 3 -19.60 -13.49 7.82
C ALA A 3 -19.77 -11.98 7.98
N VAL A 4 -20.80 -11.56 8.73
CA VAL A 4 -21.08 -10.15 9.04
C VAL A 4 -20.13 -9.66 10.12
N ALA A 5 -19.95 -10.43 11.19
CA ALA A 5 -19.04 -10.10 12.28
C ALA A 5 -17.60 -9.94 11.77
N GLY A 6 -17.11 -10.86 10.93
CA GLY A 6 -15.76 -10.78 10.36
C GLY A 6 -15.52 -9.51 9.52
N ARG A 7 -16.51 -9.10 8.73
CA ARG A 7 -16.45 -7.84 7.95
C ARG A 7 -16.47 -6.60 8.82
N ALA A 8 -17.29 -6.59 9.86
CA ALA A 8 -17.36 -5.47 10.81
C ALA A 8 -16.03 -5.30 11.57
N VAL A 9 -15.47 -6.40 12.09
CA VAL A 9 -14.16 -6.39 12.75
C VAL A 9 -13.08 -5.94 11.76
N GLY A 10 -13.05 -6.51 10.56
CA GLY A 10 -12.10 -6.12 9.51
C GLY A 10 -12.17 -4.62 9.19
N LEU A 11 -13.38 -4.07 9.04
CA LEU A 11 -13.57 -2.64 8.77
C LEU A 11 -13.03 -1.78 9.91
N LEU A 12 -13.30 -2.13 11.17
CA LEU A 12 -12.77 -1.39 12.32
C LEU A 12 -11.25 -1.41 12.37
N VAL A 13 -10.63 -2.58 12.11
CA VAL A 13 -9.16 -2.70 12.04
C VAL A 13 -8.60 -1.84 10.91
N LEU A 14 -9.19 -1.89 9.72
CA LEU A 14 -8.70 -1.10 8.58
C LEU A 14 -8.90 0.40 8.78
N VAL A 15 -10.02 0.84 9.39
CA VAL A 15 -10.23 2.26 9.73
C VAL A 15 -9.16 2.73 10.72
N TRP A 16 -8.89 1.94 11.75
CA TRP A 16 -7.85 2.25 12.72
C TRP A 16 -6.46 2.32 12.05
N MET A 17 -6.12 1.35 11.20
CA MET A 17 -4.88 1.37 10.42
C MET A 17 -4.81 2.59 9.50
N ALA A 18 -5.91 2.97 8.82
CA ALA A 18 -5.95 4.14 7.95
C ALA A 18 -5.63 5.41 8.72
N VAL A 19 -6.25 5.61 9.89
CA VAL A 19 -5.98 6.78 10.73
C VAL A 19 -4.50 6.85 11.11
N ARG A 20 -3.89 5.71 11.46
CA ARG A 20 -2.46 5.66 11.79
C ARG A 20 -1.58 5.97 10.58
N VAL A 21 -1.85 5.35 9.44
CA VAL A 21 -1.03 5.47 8.23
C VAL A 21 -1.19 6.83 7.56
N LEU A 22 -2.39 7.41 7.58
CA LEU A 22 -2.62 8.72 6.99
C LEU A 22 -2.19 9.84 7.93
N GLY A 23 -2.31 9.65 9.24
CA GLY A 23 -1.90 10.64 10.25
C GLY A 23 -0.40 10.88 10.34
N GLN A 24 0.43 9.91 9.90
CA GLN A 24 1.89 10.06 9.85
C GLN A 24 2.38 10.84 8.61
N GLY A 25 1.54 10.98 7.57
CA GLY A 25 1.91 11.70 6.35
C GLY A 25 3.16 11.11 5.66
N LEU A 26 4.04 11.99 5.17
CA LEU A 26 5.29 11.63 4.49
C LEU A 26 6.46 11.40 5.46
N THR A 27 6.18 10.80 6.63
CA THR A 27 7.20 10.48 7.64
C THR A 27 7.15 9.00 8.01
N LEU A 28 8.28 8.44 8.44
CA LEU A 28 8.30 7.13 9.08
C LEU A 28 7.73 7.27 10.50
N GLY A 29 6.49 6.83 10.69
CA GLY A 29 5.82 6.95 11.98
C GLY A 29 6.42 6.02 13.05
N PRO A 30 6.56 6.49 14.31
CA PRO A 30 6.97 5.64 15.41
C PRO A 30 5.81 4.71 15.80
N GLY A 31 5.81 3.49 15.28
CA GLY A 31 4.78 2.50 15.60
C GLY A 31 5.13 1.11 15.08
N TRP A 32 5.10 0.11 15.95
CA TRP A 32 5.50 -1.26 15.62
C TRP A 32 4.67 -1.86 14.48
N ILE A 33 3.40 -1.48 14.32
CA ILE A 33 2.55 -1.95 13.21
C ILE A 33 2.94 -1.33 11.89
N VAL A 34 3.20 -0.01 11.86
CA VAL A 34 3.65 0.64 10.62
C VAL A 34 5.00 0.07 10.22
N ALA A 35 5.91 -0.09 11.18
CA ALA A 35 7.21 -0.71 10.96
C ALA A 35 7.09 -2.16 10.48
N PHE A 36 6.14 -2.94 11.03
CA PHE A 36 5.88 -4.30 10.57
C PHE A 36 5.37 -4.34 9.12
N LEU A 37 4.39 -3.49 8.76
CA LEU A 37 3.88 -3.40 7.39
C LEU A 37 4.98 -2.95 6.42
N HIS A 38 5.78 -1.96 6.82
CA HIS A 38 6.94 -1.53 6.06
C HIS A 38 7.91 -2.70 5.82
N GLY A 39 8.23 -3.48 6.86
CA GLY A 39 9.07 -4.68 6.73
C GLY A 39 8.51 -5.73 5.77
N VAL A 40 7.19 -5.97 5.81
CA VAL A 40 6.53 -6.87 4.83
C VAL A 40 6.65 -6.33 3.41
N ASN A 41 6.38 -5.05 3.21
CA ASN A 41 6.49 -4.40 1.92
C ASN A 41 7.93 -4.46 1.38
N LEU A 42 8.91 -4.27 2.25
CA LEU A 42 10.32 -4.27 1.92
C LEU A 42 10.80 -5.60 1.34
N VAL A 43 10.26 -6.74 1.81
CA VAL A 43 10.56 -8.05 1.21
C VAL A 43 10.14 -8.08 -0.27
N PHE A 44 8.96 -7.55 -0.59
CA PHE A 44 8.50 -7.46 -1.98
C PHE A 44 9.28 -6.42 -2.79
N HIS A 45 9.72 -5.35 -2.14
CA HIS A 45 10.59 -4.34 -2.74
C HIS A 45 11.92 -4.95 -3.22
N GLU A 46 12.65 -5.62 -2.33
CA GLU A 46 13.93 -6.24 -2.68
C GLU A 46 13.77 -7.34 -3.74
N ALA A 47 12.69 -8.13 -3.66
CA ALA A 47 12.37 -9.10 -4.70
C ALA A 47 12.13 -8.42 -6.06
N GLY A 48 11.56 -7.21 -6.07
CA GLY A 48 11.36 -6.41 -7.27
C GLY A 48 12.66 -6.06 -7.98
N HIS A 49 13.68 -5.61 -7.26
CA HIS A 49 15.01 -5.35 -7.85
C HIS A 49 15.56 -6.57 -8.58
N LEU A 50 15.42 -7.76 -8.00
CA LEU A 50 15.88 -9.01 -8.60
C LEU A 50 15.04 -9.40 -9.82
N ILE A 51 13.72 -9.35 -9.72
CA ILE A 51 12.79 -9.72 -10.80
C ILE A 51 12.98 -8.81 -12.02
N PHE A 52 13.08 -7.50 -11.79
CA PHE A 52 13.18 -6.50 -12.84
C PHE A 52 14.61 -6.19 -13.26
N GLY A 53 15.61 -6.77 -12.59
CA GLY A 53 17.04 -6.59 -12.85
C GLY A 53 17.48 -6.90 -14.27
N PHE A 54 16.79 -7.85 -14.93
CA PHE A 54 17.09 -8.25 -16.30
C PHE A 54 16.87 -7.13 -17.34
N PHE A 55 16.04 -6.14 -17.04
CA PHE A 55 15.67 -5.06 -17.96
C PHE A 55 16.59 -3.83 -17.86
N GLY A 56 17.71 -3.93 -17.14
CA GLY A 56 18.68 -2.86 -16.94
C GLY A 56 18.45 -2.06 -15.66
N GLN A 57 19.44 -1.25 -15.28
CA GLN A 57 19.51 -0.63 -13.95
C GLN A 57 18.30 0.25 -13.62
N PHE A 58 17.85 1.09 -14.55
CA PHE A 58 16.69 1.94 -14.30
C PHE A 58 15.43 1.15 -13.96
N VAL A 59 15.17 0.08 -14.71
CA VAL A 59 14.00 -0.78 -14.49
C VAL A 59 14.19 -1.64 -13.25
N ALA A 60 15.42 -2.07 -12.93
CA ALA A 60 15.74 -2.75 -11.69
C ALA A 60 15.39 -1.89 -10.47
N VAL A 61 15.86 -0.64 -10.43
CA VAL A 61 15.61 0.31 -9.33
C VAL A 61 14.13 0.65 -9.23
N LEU A 62 13.47 0.99 -10.34
CA LEU A 62 12.02 1.20 -10.37
C LEU A 62 11.25 -0.05 -9.92
N GLY A 63 11.79 -1.21 -10.26
CA GLY A 63 11.23 -2.54 -10.00
C GLY A 63 10.97 -2.80 -8.53
N GLY A 64 11.76 -2.25 -7.62
CA GLY A 64 11.53 -2.41 -6.18
C GLY A 64 10.18 -1.83 -5.75
N SER A 65 10.04 -0.52 -5.91
CA SER A 65 8.79 0.20 -5.64
C SER A 65 7.60 -0.33 -6.46
N LEU A 66 7.83 -0.71 -7.71
CA LEU A 66 6.80 -1.27 -8.58
C LEU A 66 6.27 -2.60 -8.06
N ASN A 67 7.16 -3.56 -7.73
CA ASN A 67 6.77 -4.88 -7.26
C ASN A 67 6.04 -4.81 -5.90
N GLN A 68 6.53 -3.93 -5.02
CA GLN A 68 5.94 -3.66 -3.72
C GLN A 68 4.43 -3.36 -3.82
N VAL A 69 4.03 -2.52 -4.79
CA VAL A 69 2.63 -2.14 -5.02
C VAL A 69 1.89 -3.15 -5.92
N LEU A 70 2.59 -3.78 -6.85
CA LEU A 70 1.98 -4.69 -7.82
C LEU A 70 1.47 -5.99 -7.17
N VAL A 71 2.21 -6.55 -6.22
CA VAL A 71 1.82 -7.80 -5.53
C VAL A 71 0.45 -7.69 -4.86
N PRO A 72 0.17 -6.72 -3.98
CA PRO A 72 -1.15 -6.57 -3.39
C PRO A 72 -2.23 -6.25 -4.44
N ALA A 73 -1.90 -5.50 -5.50
CA ALA A 73 -2.84 -5.23 -6.58
C ALA A 73 -3.25 -6.51 -7.34
N ILE A 74 -2.31 -7.44 -7.57
CA ILE A 74 -2.61 -8.76 -8.13
C ILE A 74 -3.54 -9.55 -7.20
N CYS A 75 -3.31 -9.49 -5.88
CA CYS A 75 -4.19 -10.11 -4.90
C CYS A 75 -5.63 -9.56 -4.96
N VAL A 76 -5.82 -8.25 -5.19
CA VAL A 76 -7.15 -7.67 -5.42
C VAL A 76 -7.86 -8.38 -6.57
N VAL A 77 -7.19 -8.47 -7.73
CA VAL A 77 -7.77 -9.12 -8.92
C VAL A 77 -8.07 -10.60 -8.66
N ALA A 78 -7.17 -11.32 -7.99
CA ALA A 78 -7.36 -12.73 -7.65
C ALA A 78 -8.59 -12.95 -6.73
N PHE A 79 -8.75 -12.12 -5.70
CA PHE A 79 -9.89 -12.21 -4.78
C PHE A 79 -11.21 -11.82 -5.45
N LEU A 80 -11.20 -10.81 -6.33
CA LEU A 80 -12.39 -10.48 -7.13
C LEU A 80 -12.80 -11.63 -8.06
N ARG A 81 -11.83 -12.27 -8.73
CA ARG A 81 -12.11 -13.42 -9.62
C ARG A 81 -12.66 -14.64 -8.88
N THR A 82 -12.26 -14.82 -7.63
CA THR A 82 -12.75 -15.91 -6.76
C THR A 82 -13.97 -15.53 -5.92
N ARG A 83 -14.59 -14.37 -6.21
CA ARG A 83 -15.78 -13.85 -5.52
C ARG A 83 -15.60 -13.68 -4.00
N GLN A 84 -14.44 -13.20 -3.59
CA GLN A 84 -14.10 -12.89 -2.20
C GLN A 84 -13.98 -11.36 -1.99
N PRO A 85 -15.10 -10.61 -1.99
CA PRO A 85 -15.08 -9.14 -1.99
C PRO A 85 -14.43 -8.54 -0.73
N ALA A 86 -14.68 -9.12 0.45
CA ALA A 86 -14.05 -8.67 1.69
C ALA A 86 -12.51 -8.81 1.65
N SER A 87 -12.00 -9.94 1.16
CA SER A 87 -10.56 -10.16 0.97
C SER A 87 -9.96 -9.22 -0.08
N ALA A 88 -10.70 -8.94 -1.17
CA ALA A 88 -10.29 -7.97 -2.17
C ALA A 88 -10.19 -6.55 -1.58
N ALA A 89 -11.10 -6.17 -0.67
CA ALA A 89 -11.02 -4.88 0.02
C ALA A 89 -9.75 -4.79 0.90
N VAL A 90 -9.42 -5.84 1.64
CA VAL A 90 -8.17 -5.89 2.44
C VAL A 90 -6.94 -5.76 1.54
N ALA A 91 -6.90 -6.47 0.41
CA ALA A 91 -5.80 -6.37 -0.55
C ALA A 91 -5.70 -4.98 -1.20
N LEU A 92 -6.85 -4.33 -1.47
CA LEU A 92 -6.89 -2.97 -2.02
C LEU A 92 -6.36 -1.96 -1.00
N PHE A 93 -6.72 -2.14 0.26
CA PHE A 93 -6.17 -1.35 1.36
C PHE A 93 -4.66 -1.51 1.44
N TRP A 94 -4.15 -2.75 1.37
CA TRP A 94 -2.71 -3.01 1.37
C TRP A 94 -2.02 -2.38 0.15
N THR A 95 -2.64 -2.41 -1.03
CA THR A 95 -2.12 -1.71 -2.22
C THR A 95 -1.95 -0.22 -1.96
N GLY A 96 -2.97 0.42 -1.39
CA GLY A 96 -2.91 1.83 -1.01
C GLY A 96 -1.86 2.12 0.05
N GLN A 97 -1.79 1.31 1.12
CA GLN A 97 -0.79 1.44 2.17
C GLN A 97 0.63 1.28 1.60
N SER A 98 0.86 0.29 0.75
CA SER A 98 2.14 0.10 0.07
C SER A 98 2.53 1.32 -0.76
N LEU A 99 1.57 1.94 -1.46
CA LEU A 99 1.86 3.15 -2.24
C LEU A 99 2.18 4.35 -1.34
N THR A 100 1.50 4.48 -0.19
CA THR A 100 1.86 5.52 0.81
C THR A 100 3.23 5.29 1.43
N ASP A 101 3.67 4.04 1.57
CA ASP A 101 4.99 3.68 2.08
C ASP A 101 6.08 4.06 1.08
N VAL A 102 5.91 3.73 -0.20
CA VAL A 102 6.82 4.18 -1.29
C VAL A 102 6.87 5.72 -1.35
N ALA A 103 5.74 6.39 -1.13
CA ALA A 103 5.65 7.85 -1.20
C ALA A 103 6.59 8.57 -0.22
N VAL A 104 6.83 7.99 0.96
CA VAL A 104 7.75 8.53 1.97
C VAL A 104 9.17 8.59 1.41
N TYR A 105 9.63 7.51 0.76
CA TYR A 105 10.95 7.44 0.13
C TYR A 105 11.04 8.30 -1.14
N ALA A 106 9.96 8.40 -1.92
CA ALA A 106 9.89 9.30 -3.07
C ALA A 106 10.03 10.78 -2.66
N ALA A 107 9.39 11.18 -1.57
CA ALA A 107 9.53 12.52 -1.01
C ALA A 107 10.93 12.80 -0.49
N ASP A 108 11.57 11.79 0.11
CA ASP A 108 12.94 11.86 0.61
C ASP A 108 14.01 11.82 -0.48
N GLY A 109 13.67 11.45 -1.72
CA GLY A 109 14.66 11.19 -2.79
C GLY A 109 15.71 12.30 -3.02
N ARG A 110 15.39 13.57 -2.74
CA ARG A 110 16.39 14.66 -2.79
C ARG A 110 17.23 14.77 -1.52
N ALA A 111 16.61 14.62 -0.35
CA ALA A 111 17.27 14.81 0.94
C ALA A 111 18.12 13.60 1.34
N MET A 112 17.69 12.40 0.93
CA MET A 112 18.31 11.11 1.28
C MET A 112 18.56 10.98 2.78
N ALA A 113 17.61 11.46 3.59
CA ALA A 113 17.73 11.49 5.04
C ALA A 113 17.26 10.18 5.69
N LEU A 114 16.45 9.39 4.98
CA LEU A 114 15.95 8.12 5.49
C LEU A 114 17.00 7.00 5.40
N PRO A 115 17.05 6.10 6.40
CA PRO A 115 17.99 4.98 6.37
C PRO A 115 17.64 3.99 5.25
N LEU A 116 18.68 3.45 4.62
CA LEU A 116 18.56 2.32 3.70
C LEU A 116 18.67 0.98 4.46
N LEU A 117 18.29 -0.10 3.79
CA LEU A 117 18.42 -1.47 4.31
C LEU A 117 19.86 -1.85 4.68
N ALA A 118 20.82 -1.40 3.87
CA ALA A 118 22.23 -1.61 4.09
C ALA A 118 23.03 -0.38 3.64
N GLU A 119 24.19 -0.19 4.25
CA GLU A 119 25.13 0.85 3.87
C GLU A 119 25.66 0.63 2.44
N GLY A 120 25.82 1.72 1.68
CA GLY A 120 26.35 1.67 0.32
C GLY A 120 25.35 1.29 -0.79
N LEU A 121 24.08 1.06 -0.45
CA LEU A 121 23.02 0.88 -1.45
C LEU A 121 22.67 2.18 -2.17
N ILE A 122 22.11 2.03 -3.37
CA ILE A 122 21.53 3.14 -4.13
C ILE A 122 20.29 3.63 -3.39
N HIS A 123 20.14 4.94 -3.22
CA HIS A 123 18.86 5.52 -2.81
C HIS A 123 17.95 5.58 -4.04
N ASP A 124 17.06 4.62 -4.15
CA ASP A 124 16.20 4.39 -5.32
C ASP A 124 15.59 5.66 -5.91
N TRP A 125 14.89 6.41 -5.07
CA TRP A 125 14.17 7.59 -5.52
C TRP A 125 15.09 8.77 -5.81
N ASN A 126 16.29 8.84 -5.20
CA ASN A 126 17.33 9.75 -5.66
C ASN A 126 17.77 9.40 -7.08
N TYR A 127 18.10 8.13 -7.32
CA TYR A 127 18.54 7.65 -8.63
C TYR A 127 17.48 7.89 -9.70
N LEU A 128 16.23 7.47 -9.46
CA LEU A 128 15.13 7.59 -10.42
C LEU A 128 14.83 9.05 -10.75
N LEU A 129 14.64 9.89 -9.72
CA LEU A 129 14.36 11.31 -9.94
C LEU A 129 15.56 12.04 -10.56
N GLY A 130 16.79 11.64 -10.23
CA GLY A 130 18.01 12.16 -10.84
C GLY A 130 18.05 11.90 -12.34
N HIS A 131 17.83 10.65 -12.74
CA HIS A 131 17.80 10.26 -14.16
C HIS A 131 16.68 10.94 -14.95
N MET A 132 15.57 11.27 -14.30
CA MET A 132 14.45 11.99 -14.93
C MET A 132 14.60 13.52 -14.88
N GLY A 133 15.62 14.07 -14.21
CA GLY A 133 15.75 15.52 -13.99
C GLY A 133 14.70 16.10 -13.03
N LEU A 134 14.08 15.27 -12.19
CA LEU A 134 12.96 15.61 -11.32
C LEU A 134 13.33 15.71 -9.83
N LEU A 135 14.61 15.70 -9.45
CA LEU A 135 15.04 15.79 -8.04
C LEU A 135 14.44 16.99 -7.29
N GLY A 136 14.32 18.15 -7.96
CA GLY A 136 13.69 19.34 -7.38
C GLY A 136 12.20 19.17 -7.03
N HIS A 137 11.55 18.12 -7.57
CA HIS A 137 10.15 17.81 -7.40
C HIS A 137 9.90 16.58 -6.51
N ALA A 138 10.93 16.04 -5.83
CA ALA A 138 10.82 14.83 -5.00
C ALA A 138 9.61 14.85 -4.05
N GLU A 139 9.47 15.92 -3.26
CA GLU A 139 8.37 16.07 -2.31
C GLU A 139 6.99 16.14 -2.99
N ALA A 140 6.91 16.75 -4.19
CA ALA A 140 5.67 16.81 -4.96
C ALA A 140 5.29 15.43 -5.50
N VAL A 141 6.26 14.66 -6.01
CA VAL A 141 6.06 13.27 -6.44
C VAL A 141 5.58 12.43 -5.25
N GLY A 142 6.25 12.51 -4.10
CA GLY A 142 5.84 11.83 -2.89
C GLY A 142 4.41 12.20 -2.47
N ARG A 143 4.04 13.49 -2.45
CA ARG A 143 2.66 13.91 -2.12
C ARG A 143 1.61 13.34 -3.10
N LEU A 144 1.91 13.28 -4.39
CA LEU A 144 0.99 12.71 -5.38
C LEU A 144 0.80 11.21 -5.14
N MET A 145 1.89 10.49 -4.90
CA MET A 145 1.84 9.05 -4.59
C MET A 145 1.09 8.80 -3.27
N PHE A 146 1.34 9.60 -2.24
CA PHE A 146 0.64 9.50 -0.96
C PHE A 146 -0.86 9.77 -1.12
N GLY A 147 -1.23 10.80 -1.88
CA GLY A 147 -2.63 11.10 -2.19
C GLY A 147 -3.32 9.96 -2.92
N ALA A 148 -2.67 9.36 -3.92
CA ALA A 148 -3.18 8.19 -4.62
C ALA A 148 -3.33 6.97 -3.69
N GLY A 149 -2.33 6.71 -2.84
CA GLY A 149 -2.39 5.63 -1.84
C GLY A 149 -3.52 5.83 -0.83
N ALA A 150 -3.70 7.06 -0.35
CA ALA A 150 -4.80 7.43 0.53
C ALA A 150 -6.17 7.21 -0.12
N LEU A 151 -6.33 7.60 -1.39
CA LEU A 151 -7.57 7.34 -2.14
C LEU A 151 -7.87 5.84 -2.30
N LEU A 152 -6.85 5.02 -2.54
CA LEU A 152 -7.02 3.56 -2.61
C LEU A 152 -7.45 2.98 -1.26
N MET A 153 -6.84 3.44 -0.16
CA MET A 153 -7.21 3.01 1.20
C MET A 153 -8.65 3.42 1.54
N LEU A 154 -9.03 4.67 1.27
CA LEU A 154 -10.39 5.16 1.49
C LEU A 154 -11.41 4.42 0.61
N GLY A 155 -11.06 4.14 -0.64
CA GLY A 155 -11.86 3.31 -1.55
C GLY A 155 -12.05 1.89 -1.03
N ALA A 156 -11.01 1.29 -0.43
CA ALA A 156 -11.09 -0.02 0.20
C ALA A 156 -12.02 -0.04 1.42
N LEU A 157 -11.96 1.00 2.27
CA LEU A 157 -12.87 1.14 3.41
C LEU A 157 -14.32 1.26 2.96
N ALA A 158 -14.59 2.10 1.96
CA ALA A 158 -15.91 2.24 1.38
C ALA A 158 -16.40 0.91 0.76
N PHE A 159 -15.53 0.21 0.03
CA PHE A 159 -15.86 -1.06 -0.59
C PHE A 159 -16.21 -2.14 0.45
N LEU A 160 -15.42 -2.26 1.53
CA LEU A 160 -15.70 -3.21 2.61
C LEU A 160 -16.98 -2.85 3.39
N ALA A 161 -17.22 -1.56 3.62
CA ALA A 161 -18.46 -1.10 4.26
C ALA A 161 -19.69 -1.45 3.42
N LEU A 162 -19.64 -1.25 2.10
CA LEU A 162 -20.72 -1.66 1.20
C LEU A 162 -20.93 -3.18 1.18
N ASP A 163 -19.85 -3.97 1.18
CA ASP A 163 -19.95 -5.44 1.25
C ASP A 163 -20.53 -5.91 2.60
N LEU A 164 -20.18 -5.25 3.70
CA LEU A 164 -20.77 -5.48 5.02
C LEU A 164 -22.27 -5.20 5.03
N LEU A 165 -22.71 -4.06 4.48
CA LEU A 165 -24.13 -3.71 4.41
C LEU A 165 -24.92 -4.72 3.59
N ARG A 166 -24.37 -5.21 2.47
CA ARG A 166 -24.99 -6.27 1.66
C ARG A 166 -25.12 -7.58 2.44
N ALA A 167 -24.06 -7.99 3.12
CA ALA A 167 -24.07 -9.20 3.93
C ALA A 167 -25.05 -9.12 5.11
N TRP A 168 -25.16 -7.93 5.73
CA TRP A 168 -26.12 -7.66 6.80
C TRP A 168 -27.56 -7.81 6.29
N ALA A 169 -27.90 -7.14 5.18
CA ALA A 169 -29.24 -7.18 4.60
C ALA A 169 -29.69 -8.61 4.24
N ALA A 170 -28.79 -9.40 3.64
CA ALA A 170 -29.07 -10.79 3.31
C ALA A 170 -29.38 -11.64 4.57
N ALA A 171 -28.57 -11.50 5.62
CA ALA A 171 -28.78 -12.24 6.87
C ALA A 171 -30.10 -11.85 7.57
N THR A 172 -30.50 -10.57 7.51
CA THR A 172 -31.78 -10.14 8.09
C THR A 172 -32.98 -10.70 7.34
N ALA A 173 -32.90 -10.81 6.01
CA ALA A 173 -33.97 -11.38 5.20
C ALA A 173 -34.18 -12.87 5.50
N GLU A 174 -33.09 -13.65 5.65
CA GLU A 174 -33.15 -15.06 6.05
C GLU A 174 -33.78 -15.28 7.44
N SER A 175 -33.53 -14.37 8.39
CA SER A 175 -34.13 -14.48 9.74
C SER A 175 -35.62 -14.14 9.79
N ALA A 176 -36.15 -13.48 8.75
CA ALA A 176 -37.55 -13.05 8.68
C ALA A 176 -38.44 -14.01 7.89
N SER A 177 -37.86 -14.99 7.19
CA SER A 177 -38.56 -16.07 6.47
C SER A 177 -38.68 -17.33 7.31
#